data_AF-A0A7S4VWY0-F1
#
_entry.id   AF-A0A7S4VWY0-F1
#
_cell.length_a   1.000
_cell.length_b   1.000
_cell.length_c   1.000
_cell.angle_alpha   90.00
_cell.angle_beta   90.00
_cell.angle_gamma   90.00
#
_symmetry.space_group_name_H-M   'P 1'
#
loop_
_entity.id
_entity.type
_entity.pdbx_description
1 polymer ?
#
loop_
_entity_poly.entity_id
_entity_poly.type
_entity_poly.pdbx_seq_one_letter_code
_entity_poly.pdbx_strand_id
1 'polypeptide(L)'
;GEMKFEEFAAYVHENKLELGLTVQFAYPTWQREKLPDVQAFWGLAAPEDAKPIDAELRARLQAQVDSGKTMFFTSRDGHPPYAVSEGAKLYYINFAEPGHIDFARKEDMEPLGLRGRVRLGEPAAVVGDEAGSPESERRARWTLRQTAAETQAQRQRPRDR
;
A
#
# COMPACT_ATOMS: atom_id res chain seq x y z
N GLY A 1 -3.75 7.95 -24.98
CA GLY A 1 -4.23 7.83 -23.60
C GLY A 1 -3.04 7.98 -22.67
N GLU A 2 -3.26 8.37 -21.42
CA GLU A 2 -2.20 8.35 -20.40
C GLU A 2 -1.79 6.89 -20.13
N MET A 3 -0.49 6.61 -20.14
CA MET A 3 0.08 5.27 -19.91
C MET A 3 -0.23 4.82 -18.48
N LYS A 4 -0.67 3.57 -18.30
CA LYS A 4 -0.94 3.02 -16.97
C LYS A 4 0.34 2.84 -16.18
N PHE A 5 0.27 2.98 -14.86
CA PHE A 5 1.49 2.93 -14.03
C PHE A 5 2.29 1.63 -14.22
N GLU A 6 1.60 0.50 -14.39
CA GLU A 6 2.22 -0.82 -14.60
C GLU A 6 3.00 -0.88 -15.93
N GLU A 7 2.45 -0.29 -17.00
CA GLU A 7 3.12 -0.18 -18.31
C GLU A 7 4.29 0.81 -18.25
N PHE A 8 4.12 1.91 -17.53
CA PHE A 8 5.18 2.90 -17.28
C PHE A 8 6.35 2.30 -16.51
N ALA A 9 6.08 1.55 -15.45
CA ALA A 9 7.12 0.88 -14.67
C ALA A 9 7.89 -0.14 -15.52
N ALA A 10 7.20 -0.92 -16.37
CA ALA A 10 7.84 -1.81 -17.32
C ALA A 10 8.73 -1.05 -18.32
N TYR A 11 8.24 0.05 -18.89
CA TYR A 11 9.03 0.90 -19.79
C TYR A 11 10.28 1.46 -19.13
N VAL A 12 10.16 2.02 -17.91
CA VAL A 12 11.29 2.54 -17.13
C VAL A 12 12.34 1.45 -16.92
N HIS A 13 11.90 0.25 -16.55
CA HIS A 13 12.77 -0.88 -16.35
C HIS A 13 13.49 -1.32 -17.64
N GLU A 14 12.75 -1.53 -18.74
CA GLU A 14 13.32 -1.93 -20.03
C GLU A 14 14.37 -0.93 -20.55
N ASN A 15 14.19 0.35 -20.24
CA ASN A 15 15.08 1.43 -20.64
C ASN A 15 16.16 1.75 -19.58
N LYS A 16 16.26 0.96 -18.51
CA LYS A 16 17.24 1.12 -17.42
C LYS A 16 17.23 2.51 -16.79
N LEU A 17 16.03 3.08 -16.64
CA LEU A 17 15.80 4.37 -15.99
C LEU A 17 15.54 4.16 -14.49
N GLU A 18 15.82 5.20 -13.70
CA GLU A 18 15.54 5.20 -12.26
C GLU A 18 14.05 5.50 -12.04
N LEU A 19 13.30 4.56 -11.46
CA LEU A 19 11.85 4.64 -11.31
C LEU A 19 11.40 5.79 -10.43
N GLY A 20 12.02 6.02 -9.27
CA GLY A 20 11.61 7.08 -8.34
C GLY A 20 11.83 8.49 -8.88
N LEU A 21 12.85 8.68 -9.70
CA LEU A 21 13.11 9.93 -10.39
C LEU A 21 12.15 10.09 -11.56
N THR A 22 11.98 9.05 -12.37
CA THR A 22 11.12 9.13 -13.58
C THR A 22 9.67 9.38 -13.20
N VAL A 23 9.16 8.72 -12.15
CA VAL A 23 7.76 8.89 -11.69
C VAL A 23 7.46 10.32 -11.23
N GLN A 24 8.45 10.99 -10.64
CA GLN A 24 8.31 12.38 -10.16
C GLN A 24 8.13 13.37 -11.32
N PHE A 25 8.69 13.07 -12.49
CA PHE A 25 8.50 13.87 -13.71
C PHE A 25 7.32 13.40 -14.56
N ALA A 26 6.89 12.15 -14.41
CA ALA A 26 5.81 11.59 -15.21
C ALA A 26 4.41 11.99 -14.71
N TYR A 27 4.24 12.19 -13.40
CA TYR A 27 2.91 12.37 -12.78
C TYR A 27 2.83 13.62 -11.90
N PRO A 28 1.62 14.22 -11.75
CA PRO A 28 1.43 15.30 -10.80
C PRO A 28 1.70 14.82 -9.37
N THR A 29 2.27 15.70 -8.56
CA THR A 29 2.56 15.42 -7.15
C THR A 29 1.43 15.93 -6.25
N TRP A 30 1.00 15.11 -5.30
CA TRP A 30 0.10 15.49 -4.23
C TRP A 30 0.80 16.47 -3.28
N GLN A 31 0.25 17.69 -3.15
CA GLN A 31 0.99 18.81 -2.57
C GLN A 31 0.90 18.93 -1.04
N ARG A 32 -0.27 18.66 -0.45
CA ARG A 32 -0.56 19.04 0.94
C ARG A 32 -0.12 18.01 1.97
N GLU A 33 -0.47 16.75 1.73
CA GLU A 33 -0.17 15.63 2.62
C GLU A 33 0.98 14.79 2.07
N LYS A 34 1.65 14.03 2.95
CA LYS A 34 2.70 13.09 2.55
C LYS A 34 2.17 11.67 2.56
N LEU A 35 2.88 10.76 1.92
CA LEU A 35 2.51 9.34 1.85
C LEU A 35 2.15 8.75 3.23
N PRO A 36 2.92 8.98 4.31
CA PRO A 36 2.57 8.43 5.62
C PRO A 36 1.24 8.94 6.19
N ASP A 37 0.80 10.14 5.78
CA ASP A 37 -0.45 10.74 6.24
C ASP A 37 -1.68 10.13 5.55
N VAL A 38 -1.51 9.61 4.33
CA VAL A 38 -2.62 9.20 3.47
C VAL A 38 -2.71 7.70 3.28
N GLN A 39 -1.65 6.93 3.55
CA GLN A 39 -1.61 5.49 3.27
C GLN A 39 -2.69 4.67 3.99
N ALA A 40 -3.14 5.13 5.15
CA ALA A 40 -4.24 4.48 5.87
C ALA A 40 -5.58 4.57 5.13
N PHE A 41 -5.76 5.50 4.19
CA PHE A 41 -6.92 5.52 3.31
C PHE A 41 -7.02 4.24 2.47
N TRP A 42 -5.87 3.70 2.04
CA TRP A 42 -5.77 2.43 1.33
C TRP A 42 -5.56 1.25 2.29
N GLY A 43 -5.91 1.36 3.58
CA GLY A 43 -5.87 0.23 4.52
C GLY A 43 -4.46 -0.18 4.98
N LEU A 44 -3.45 0.65 4.75
CA LEU A 44 -2.09 0.43 5.27
C LEU A 44 -1.94 1.02 6.68
N ALA A 45 -1.04 0.44 7.47
CA ALA A 45 -0.74 0.98 8.80
C ALA A 45 -0.11 2.37 8.68
N ALA A 46 -0.70 3.39 9.31
CA ALA A 46 -0.08 4.71 9.43
C ALA A 46 0.93 4.72 10.59
N PRO A 47 2.07 5.43 10.48
CA PRO A 47 2.93 5.65 11.64
C PRO A 47 2.24 6.53 12.68
N GLU A 48 2.72 6.50 13.92
CA GLU A 48 2.13 7.23 15.05
C GLU A 48 2.08 8.75 14.85
N ASP A 49 3.04 9.29 14.08
CA ASP A 49 3.18 10.71 13.79
C ASP A 49 2.38 11.15 12.55
N ALA A 50 1.60 10.25 11.93
CA ALA A 50 0.75 10.55 10.78
C ALA A 50 -0.35 11.55 11.11
N LYS A 51 -0.66 12.46 10.17
CA LYS A 51 -1.83 13.32 10.30
C LYS A 51 -3.11 12.47 10.25
N PRO A 52 -4.09 12.71 11.15
CA PRO A 52 -5.38 12.03 11.07
C PRO A 52 -6.08 12.31 9.74
N ILE A 53 -6.68 11.27 9.15
CA ILE A 53 -7.53 11.41 7.96
C ILE A 53 -8.89 11.95 8.37
N ASP A 54 -9.03 13.27 8.36
CA ASP A 54 -10.31 13.94 8.57
C ASP A 54 -11.28 13.77 7.37
N ALA A 55 -12.51 14.28 7.52
CA ALA A 55 -13.54 14.15 6.50
C ALA A 55 -13.19 14.88 5.19
N GLU A 56 -12.49 16.02 5.27
CA GLU A 56 -12.09 16.80 4.10
C GLU A 56 -11.01 16.04 3.31
N LEU A 57 -9.96 15.57 3.99
CA LEU A 57 -8.89 14.78 3.39
C LEU A 57 -9.45 13.49 2.79
N ARG A 58 -10.33 12.78 3.51
CA ARG A 58 -11.01 11.59 2.99
C ARG A 58 -11.77 11.88 1.70
N ALA A 59 -12.52 12.98 1.64
CA ALA A 59 -13.27 13.36 0.44
C ALA A 59 -12.33 13.69 -0.73
N ARG A 60 -11.21 14.38 -0.49
CA ARG A 60 -10.20 14.67 -1.51
C ARG A 60 -9.52 13.40 -2.03
N LEU A 61 -9.15 12.47 -1.15
CA LEU A 61 -8.56 11.18 -1.53
C LEU A 61 -9.56 10.32 -2.31
N GLN A 62 -10.83 10.31 -1.92
CA GLN A 62 -11.87 9.62 -2.67
C GLN A 62 -12.07 10.23 -4.06
N ALA A 63 -12.11 11.57 -4.17
CA ALA A 63 -12.19 12.23 -5.48
C ALA A 63 -10.97 11.92 -6.37
N GLN A 64 -9.77 11.78 -5.78
CA GLN A 64 -8.57 11.34 -6.49
C GLN A 64 -8.74 9.91 -7.03
N VAL A 65 -9.23 8.98 -6.20
CA VAL A 65 -9.55 7.60 -6.61
C VAL A 65 -10.60 7.57 -7.72
N ASP A 66 -11.71 8.28 -7.55
CA ASP A 66 -12.82 8.29 -8.50
C ASP A 66 -12.41 8.89 -9.86
N SER A 67 -11.44 9.80 -9.86
CA SER A 67 -10.90 10.39 -11.09
C SER A 67 -10.16 9.38 -11.98
N GLY A 68 -9.63 8.30 -11.39
CA GLY A 68 -8.80 7.32 -12.08
C GLY A 68 -7.47 7.85 -12.61
N LYS A 69 -7.12 9.12 -12.34
CA LYS A 69 -5.87 9.74 -12.77
C LYS A 69 -4.70 9.27 -11.91
N THR A 70 -3.51 9.27 -12.50
CA THR A 70 -2.29 8.90 -11.79
C THR A 70 -1.78 10.09 -10.96
N MET A 71 -1.37 9.82 -9.72
CA MET A 71 -0.86 10.86 -8.80
C MET A 71 0.28 10.32 -7.97
N PHE A 72 1.33 11.12 -7.82
CA PHE A 72 2.51 10.80 -7.03
C PHE A 72 2.42 11.36 -5.61
N PHE A 73 2.78 10.54 -4.63
CA PHE A 73 2.85 10.88 -3.20
C PHE A 73 4.29 10.80 -2.73
N THR A 74 4.79 11.94 -2.24
CA THR A 74 6.13 12.06 -1.66
C THR A 74 6.15 11.60 -0.21
N SER A 75 7.31 11.16 0.24
CA SER A 75 7.59 10.96 1.66
C SER A 75 7.72 12.31 2.41
N ARG A 76 7.95 12.23 3.72
CA ARG A 76 8.17 13.42 4.56
C ARG A 76 9.55 14.04 4.36
N ASP A 77 10.57 13.23 4.20
CA ASP A 77 11.98 13.63 4.12
C ASP A 77 12.49 13.77 2.68
N GLY A 78 11.65 13.45 1.68
CA GLY A 78 12.06 13.46 0.28
C GLY A 78 12.92 12.25 -0.11
N HIS A 79 12.96 11.21 0.74
CA HIS A 79 13.55 9.91 0.43
C HIS A 79 12.46 8.83 0.41
N PRO A 80 12.61 7.72 -0.33
CA PRO A 80 11.62 6.67 -0.32
C PRO A 80 11.30 6.16 1.10
N PRO A 81 10.08 5.65 1.34
CA PRO A 81 9.12 5.22 0.33
C PRO A 81 8.33 6.35 -0.33
N TYR A 82 8.16 6.24 -1.64
CA TYR A 82 7.18 7.01 -2.40
C TYR A 82 5.99 6.14 -2.78
N ALA A 83 4.92 6.76 -3.27
CA ALA A 83 3.84 5.99 -3.87
C ALA A 83 3.20 6.68 -5.08
N VAL A 84 2.53 5.87 -5.89
CA VAL A 84 1.65 6.34 -6.97
C VAL A 84 0.25 5.81 -6.70
N SER A 85 -0.79 6.65 -6.81
CA SER A 85 -2.17 6.17 -6.86
C SER A 85 -2.67 6.13 -8.30
N GLU A 86 -3.43 5.10 -8.66
CA GLU A 86 -4.17 5.01 -9.93
C GLU A 86 -5.54 4.36 -9.65
N GLY A 87 -6.59 5.18 -9.64
CA GLY A 87 -7.89 4.72 -9.18
C GLY A 87 -7.82 4.17 -7.75
N ALA A 88 -8.40 3.00 -7.52
CA ALA A 88 -8.41 2.35 -6.20
C ALA A 88 -7.08 1.68 -5.81
N LYS A 89 -6.05 1.75 -6.66
CA LYS A 89 -4.74 1.13 -6.41
C LYS A 89 -3.75 2.17 -5.85
N LEU A 90 -2.91 1.74 -4.93
CA LEU A 90 -1.72 2.47 -4.46
C LEU A 90 -0.48 1.60 -4.71
N TYR A 91 0.58 2.18 -5.28
CA TYR A 91 1.79 1.50 -5.68
C TYR A 91 2.99 2.08 -4.93
N TYR A 92 3.67 1.28 -4.09
CA TYR A 92 4.84 1.73 -3.33
C TYR A 92 6.14 1.61 -4.11
N ILE A 93 6.97 2.63 -4.05
CA ILE A 93 8.32 2.66 -4.63
C ILE A 93 9.29 2.82 -3.46
N ASN A 94 10.13 1.81 -3.20
CA ASN A 94 11.09 1.81 -2.09
C ASN A 94 12.48 1.35 -2.56
N PHE A 95 13.52 2.10 -2.22
CA PHE A 95 14.93 1.75 -2.48
C PHE A 95 15.54 1.14 -1.22
N ALA A 96 15.23 -0.12 -0.94
CA ALA A 96 16.01 -0.88 0.03
C ALA A 96 17.06 -1.72 -0.72
N GLU A 97 18.32 -1.67 -0.29
CA GLU A 97 19.40 -2.59 -0.70
C GLU A 97 20.11 -3.19 0.53
N PRO A 98 20.85 -4.34 0.43
CA PRO A 98 21.07 -5.19 -0.75
C PRO A 98 20.80 -6.70 -0.52
N GLY A 99 20.18 -7.32 -1.52
CA GLY A 99 20.04 -8.77 -1.66
C GLY A 99 19.45 -9.08 -3.03
N HIS A 100 20.23 -8.83 -4.08
CA HIS A 100 19.99 -9.14 -5.49
C HIS A 100 18.52 -9.13 -5.97
N ILE A 101 18.13 -8.06 -6.64
CA ILE A 101 17.13 -8.19 -7.72
C ILE A 101 17.90 -7.97 -9.03
N ASP A 102 18.56 -9.03 -9.49
CA ASP A 102 18.87 -9.11 -10.92
C ASP A 102 17.52 -9.31 -11.61
N PHE A 103 17.00 -8.28 -12.25
CA PHE A 103 15.80 -8.37 -13.09
C PHE A 103 16.08 -9.12 -14.41
N ALA A 104 16.80 -10.25 -14.33
CA ALA A 104 17.23 -11.02 -15.48
C ALA A 104 16.09 -11.85 -16.10
N ARG A 105 15.00 -12.09 -15.34
CA ARG A 105 13.86 -12.91 -15.79
C ARG A 105 12.52 -12.23 -15.52
N LYS A 106 11.54 -12.49 -16.38
CA LYS A 106 10.18 -11.95 -16.31
C LYS A 106 9.42 -12.41 -15.06
N GLU A 107 9.81 -13.55 -14.49
CA GLU A 107 9.21 -14.14 -13.29
C GLU A 107 9.75 -13.52 -11.98
N ASP A 108 10.93 -12.88 -12.02
CA ASP A 108 11.46 -12.09 -10.90
C ASP A 108 10.70 -10.76 -10.72
N MET A 109 9.76 -10.47 -11.63
CA MET A 109 8.79 -9.38 -11.59
C MET A 109 7.39 -9.79 -11.09
N GLU A 110 7.26 -10.92 -10.38
CA GLU A 110 6.16 -11.04 -9.40
C GLU A 110 6.30 -9.84 -8.42
N PRO A 111 5.23 -9.08 -8.15
CA PRO A 111 5.25 -7.61 -8.06
C PRO A 111 6.09 -7.09 -6.88
N LEU A 112 7.39 -6.99 -7.08
CA LEU A 112 8.36 -6.56 -6.08
C LEU A 112 9.22 -5.38 -6.56
N GLY A 113 8.58 -4.44 -7.24
CA GLY A 113 8.83 -2.99 -7.08
C GLY A 113 7.60 -2.29 -6.50
N LEU A 114 6.69 -3.09 -5.93
CA LEU A 114 5.28 -2.83 -5.74
C LEU A 114 4.83 -3.54 -4.45
N ARG A 115 5.54 -3.27 -3.35
CA ARG A 115 5.20 -3.89 -2.05
C ARG A 115 3.86 -3.35 -1.58
N GLY A 116 2.79 -4.09 -1.89
CA GLY A 116 1.43 -3.80 -1.48
C GLY A 116 0.61 -3.13 -2.59
N ARG A 117 -0.03 -3.95 -3.44
CA ARG A 117 -1.28 -3.50 -4.08
C ARG A 117 -2.37 -3.64 -3.03
N VAL A 118 -2.80 -2.53 -2.45
CA VAL A 118 -4.03 -2.53 -1.63
C VAL A 118 -5.14 -1.89 -2.44
N ARG A 119 -6.24 -2.63 -2.58
CA ARG A 119 -7.50 -2.11 -3.11
C ARG A 119 -8.34 -1.61 -1.96
N LEU A 120 -8.96 -0.45 -2.15
CA LEU A 120 -9.95 0.06 -1.20
C LEU A 120 -11.05 -1.01 -0.98
N GLY A 121 -11.21 -1.46 0.26
CA GLY A 121 -12.22 -2.46 0.64
C GLY A 121 -11.74 -3.92 0.67
N GLU A 122 -10.50 -4.22 0.29
CA GLU A 122 -9.88 -5.54 0.52
C GLU A 122 -8.88 -5.44 1.69
N PRO A 123 -8.79 -6.44 2.58
CA PRO A 123 -7.73 -6.47 3.58
C PRO A 123 -6.38 -6.48 2.86
N ALA A 124 -5.41 -5.71 3.37
CA ALA A 124 -4.06 -5.66 2.81
C ALA A 124 -3.48 -7.08 2.78
N ALA A 125 -3.46 -7.70 1.60
CA ALA A 125 -2.81 -8.98 1.40
C ALA A 125 -1.30 -8.73 1.40
N VAL A 126 -0.67 -8.94 2.55
CA VAL A 126 0.78 -9.17 2.61
C VAL A 126 1.01 -10.53 1.99
N VAL A 127 1.15 -10.59 0.67
CA VAL A 127 1.66 -11.78 -0.02
C VAL A 127 3.18 -11.72 0.10
N GLY A 128 3.65 -12.13 1.27
CA GLY A 128 5.02 -12.49 1.55
C GLY A 128 4.99 -13.92 2.08
N ASP A 129 5.78 -14.79 1.44
CA ASP A 129 5.93 -16.20 1.75
C ASP A 129 6.40 -16.40 3.21
N GLU A 130 5.45 -16.58 4.14
CA GLU A 130 5.69 -17.09 5.50
C GLU A 130 4.60 -18.09 5.91
N ALA A 131 4.14 -18.91 4.96
CA ALA A 131 3.40 -20.12 5.26
C ALA A 131 4.39 -21.21 5.74
N GLY A 132 4.97 -21.01 6.93
CA GLY A 132 5.88 -22.00 7.52
C GLY A 132 6.62 -21.58 8.78
N SER A 133 6.61 -20.30 9.17
CA SER A 133 7.27 -19.89 10.41
C SER A 133 6.43 -20.30 11.64
N PRO A 134 7.03 -20.93 12.66
CA PRO A 134 6.36 -21.23 13.93
C PRO A 134 5.77 -20.00 14.63
N GLU A 135 6.16 -18.80 14.22
CA GLU A 135 5.66 -17.54 14.75
C GLU A 135 4.38 -17.05 14.04
N SER A 136 4.25 -17.30 12.73
CA SER A 136 3.03 -17.00 11.97
C SER A 136 1.89 -17.94 12.36
N GLU A 137 2.17 -19.22 12.62
CA GLU A 137 1.18 -20.15 13.20
C GLU A 137 0.76 -19.75 14.63
N ARG A 138 1.69 -19.25 15.44
CA ARG A 138 1.37 -18.78 16.80
C ARG A 138 0.50 -17.52 16.79
N ARG A 139 0.77 -16.56 15.90
CA ARG A 139 -0.08 -15.38 15.69
C ARG A 139 -1.46 -15.77 15.17
N ALA A 140 -1.55 -16.64 14.15
CA ALA A 140 -2.83 -17.08 13.61
C ALA A 140 -3.69 -17.81 14.66
N ARG A 141 -3.09 -18.68 15.49
CA ARG A 141 -3.78 -19.36 16.59
C ARG A 141 -4.21 -18.40 17.70
N TRP A 142 -3.47 -17.32 17.95
CA TRP A 142 -3.84 -16.31 18.94
C TRP A 142 -5.04 -15.49 18.47
N THR A 143 -5.03 -15.02 17.21
CA THR A 143 -6.14 -14.24 16.64
C THR A 143 -7.44 -15.04 16.58
N LEU A 144 -7.39 -16.31 16.13
CA LEU A 144 -8.57 -17.20 16.11
C LEU A 144 -9.17 -17.43 17.51
N ARG A 145 -8.33 -17.48 18.56
CA ARG A 145 -8.80 -17.61 19.94
C ARG A 145 -9.46 -16.33 20.45
N GLN A 146 -8.96 -15.15 20.06
CA GLN A 146 -9.60 -13.89 20.45
C GLN A 146 -10.97 -13.71 19.80
N THR A 147 -11.10 -14.01 18.49
CA THR A 147 -12.39 -13.88 17.79
C THR A 147 -13.44 -14.87 18.31
N ALA A 148 -13.01 -16.09 18.69
CA ALA A 148 -13.91 -17.08 19.31
C ALA A 148 -14.37 -16.64 20.72
N ALA A 149 -13.47 -16.06 21.52
CA ALA A 149 -13.80 -15.57 22.86
C ALA A 149 -14.77 -14.37 22.82
N GLU A 150 -14.58 -13.44 21.88
CA GLU A 150 -15.49 -12.29 21.70
C GLU A 150 -16.87 -12.72 21.21
N THR A 151 -16.93 -13.67 20.26
CA THR A 151 -18.19 -14.21 19.74
C THR A 151 -18.98 -14.94 20.83
N GLN A 152 -18.29 -15.64 21.74
CA GLN A 152 -18.93 -16.35 22.85
C GLN A 152 -19.41 -15.38 23.94
N ALA A 153 -18.66 -14.31 24.23
CA ALA A 153 -19.06 -13.27 25.17
C ALA A 153 -20.28 -12.46 24.68
N GLN A 154 -20.42 -12.24 23.37
CA GLN A 154 -21.57 -11.53 22.79
C GLN A 154 -22.87 -12.35 22.85
N ARG A 155 -22.77 -13.68 22.82
CA ARG A 155 -23.93 -14.58 22.95
C ARG A 155 -24.46 -14.72 24.38
N GLN A 156 -23.64 -14.39 25.39
CA GLN A 156 -23.99 -14.52 26.81
C GLN A 156 -24.52 -13.24 27.45
N ARG A 157 -24.62 -12.12 26.70
CA ARG A 157 -25.23 -10.91 27.24
C ARG A 157 -26.75 -11.10 27.35
N PRO A 158 -27.34 -11.03 28.56
CA PRO A 158 -28.79 -11.05 28.71
C PRO A 158 -29.37 -9.84 27.97
N ARG A 159 -30.43 -10.09 27.20
CA ARG A 159 -31.25 -9.02 26.64
C ARG A 159 -32.10 -8.48 27.78
N ASP A 160 -31.58 -7.50 28.48
CA ASP A 160 -32.35 -6.77 29.48
C ASP A 160 -33.58 -6.13 28.79
N ARG A 161 -34.75 -6.47 29.34
CA ARG A 161 -36.07 -5.90 29.03
C ARG A 161 -36.41 -4.84 30.04
#